data_AF-A0A946MAH5-F1
#
_entry.id   AF-A0A946MAH5-F1
#
_cell.length_a   1.000
_cell.length_b   1.000
_cell.length_c   1.000
_cell.angle_alpha   90.00
_cell.angle_beta   90.00
_cell.angle_gamma   90.00
#
_symmetry.space_group_name_H-M   'P 1'
#
loop_
_entity.id
_entity.type
_entity.pdbx_description
1 polymer ?
#
loop_
_entity_poly.entity_id
_entity_poly.type
_entity_poly.pdbx_seq_one_letter_code
_entity_poly.pdbx_strand_id
1 'polypeptide(L)'
;MEQILEIRDGCTTPAQLLKSKAFAQYLDIYKKQFIKELKNRENTDLKDDVLHKIDYINSIDASTYITIIEGDTPFSGDELKAHRDSVKFIDGAFHHYRTKSYTRLVRLHNEILEEGTDAEMIKDSVTLKADKLSELILETRRILLIRAGLGDGVRRTKGLECHPNVAVGEISGHFVNLPGEYSSLSKVAMTTTADMRTGVYYETHANKREFPFYALEHNPFKNDKFKAEDYVAIPFEVGAWNILCYIHKSRGCVEM
;
A
#
# COMPACT_ATOMS: atom_id res chain seq x y z
N MET A 1 9.20 1.69 -12.15
CA MET A 1 9.11 1.03 -10.84
C MET A 1 7.77 1.44 -10.25
N GLU A 2 6.82 0.52 -10.17
CA GLU A 2 5.54 0.78 -9.49
C GLU A 2 5.81 0.78 -7.99
N GLN A 3 5.51 1.88 -7.32
CA GLN A 3 5.74 2.00 -5.87
C GLN A 3 4.74 1.10 -5.14
N ILE A 4 5.25 0.22 -4.28
CA ILE A 4 4.42 -0.63 -3.42
C ILE A 4 3.81 0.26 -2.35
N LEU A 5 2.50 0.13 -2.15
CA LEU A 5 1.86 0.80 -1.04
C LEU A 5 2.01 -0.04 0.23
N GLU A 6 2.85 0.42 1.16
CA GLU A 6 2.94 -0.17 2.49
C GLU A 6 1.99 0.54 3.47
N ILE A 7 1.09 -0.21 4.08
CA ILE A 7 0.23 0.28 5.15
C ILE A 7 0.75 -0.31 6.45
N ARG A 8 1.30 0.53 7.33
CA ARG A 8 1.71 0.14 8.69
C ARG A 8 0.57 0.48 9.63
N ASP A 9 0.01 -0.56 10.23
CA ASP A 9 -1.26 -0.61 10.95
C ASP A 9 -1.37 0.39 12.13
N GLY A 10 -2.60 0.85 12.41
CA GLY A 10 -2.94 1.71 13.56
C GLY A 10 -4.22 2.52 13.43
N CYS A 11 -4.81 2.65 12.24
CA CYS A 11 -6.02 3.46 12.03
C CYS A 11 -7.27 2.66 12.38
N THR A 12 -8.18 3.27 13.14
CA THR A 12 -9.47 2.67 13.53
C THR A 12 -10.67 3.46 13.04
N THR A 13 -10.46 4.71 12.61
CA THR A 13 -11.52 5.61 12.14
C THR A 13 -11.18 6.22 10.78
N PRO A 14 -12.18 6.58 9.96
CA PRO A 14 -11.97 7.23 8.66
C PRO A 14 -11.09 8.49 8.75
N ALA A 15 -11.28 9.31 9.78
CA ALA A 15 -10.46 10.50 10.00
C ALA A 15 -8.99 10.15 10.29
N GLN A 16 -8.73 9.12 11.10
CA GLN A 16 -7.37 8.62 11.32
C GLN A 16 -6.74 8.09 10.03
N LEU A 17 -7.50 7.35 9.23
CA LEU A 17 -7.03 6.85 7.94
C LEU A 17 -6.59 8.00 7.02
N LEU A 18 -7.43 9.03 6.85
CA LEU A 18 -7.11 10.19 6.01
C LEU A 18 -5.94 11.02 6.56
N LYS A 19 -5.77 11.08 7.89
CA LYS A 19 -4.64 11.75 8.55
C LYS A 19 -3.35 10.91 8.52
N SER A 20 -3.41 9.65 8.11
CA SER A 20 -2.28 8.74 8.17
C SER A 20 -1.22 9.06 7.12
N LYS A 21 0.05 8.82 7.47
CA LYS A 21 1.17 8.89 6.51
C LYS A 21 0.97 7.93 5.33
N ALA A 22 0.39 6.75 5.58
CA ALA A 22 0.12 5.75 4.56
C ALA A 22 -0.85 6.27 3.49
N PHE A 23 -1.93 6.95 3.91
CA PHE A 23 -2.88 7.57 2.97
C PHE A 23 -2.25 8.71 2.18
N ALA A 24 -1.47 9.58 2.84
CA ALA A 24 -0.77 10.67 2.15
C ALA A 24 0.23 10.15 1.09
N GLN A 25 0.99 9.10 1.43
CA GLN A 25 1.88 8.42 0.48
C GLN A 25 1.10 7.79 -0.67
N TYR A 26 0.00 7.11 -0.38
CA TYR A 26 -0.86 6.53 -1.41
C TYR A 26 -1.36 7.58 -2.40
N LEU A 27 -1.89 8.69 -1.88
CA LEU A 27 -2.41 9.78 -2.69
C LEU A 27 -1.32 10.36 -3.60
N ASP A 28 -0.11 10.54 -3.10
CA ASP A 28 1.05 11.00 -3.90
C ASP A 28 1.42 10.01 -5.03
N ILE A 29 1.47 8.71 -4.72
CA ILE A 29 1.72 7.65 -5.71
C ILE A 29 0.66 7.70 -6.82
N TYR A 30 -0.62 7.73 -6.41
CA TYR A 30 -1.74 7.76 -7.35
C TYR A 30 -1.71 9.02 -8.23
N LYS A 31 -1.47 10.19 -7.64
CA LYS A 31 -1.31 11.46 -8.37
C LYS A 31 -0.19 11.38 -9.41
N LYS A 32 1.00 10.91 -9.02
CA LYS A 32 2.14 10.78 -9.93
C LYS A 32 1.82 9.87 -11.11
N GLN A 33 1.17 8.74 -10.84
CA GLN A 33 0.73 7.82 -11.90
C GLN A 33 -0.31 8.48 -12.81
N PHE A 34 -1.33 9.11 -12.24
CA PHE A 34 -2.41 9.73 -13.00
C PHE A 34 -1.90 10.90 -13.85
N ILE A 35 -1.03 11.76 -13.31
CA ILE A 35 -0.38 12.85 -14.05
C ILE A 35 0.48 12.31 -15.18
N LYS A 36 1.24 11.23 -14.94
CA LYS A 36 2.02 10.58 -16.00
C LYS A 36 1.13 10.08 -17.13
N GLU A 37 0.00 9.45 -16.81
CA GLU A 37 -0.99 9.00 -17.79
C GLU A 37 -1.66 10.16 -18.55
N LEU A 38 -1.92 11.29 -17.88
CA LEU A 38 -2.43 12.51 -18.51
C LEU A 38 -1.42 13.13 -19.47
N LYS A 39 -0.15 13.25 -19.06
CA LYS A 39 0.94 13.82 -19.89
C LYS A 39 1.20 12.99 -21.14
N ASN A 40 1.06 11.68 -21.06
CA ASN A 40 1.15 10.81 -22.24
C ASN A 40 0.05 11.08 -23.29
N ARG A 41 -1.01 11.83 -22.96
CA ARG A 41 -2.10 12.24 -23.85
C ARG A 41 -1.95 13.66 -24.42
N GLU A 42 -0.85 14.37 -24.10
CA GLU A 42 -0.59 15.77 -24.51
C GLU A 42 -0.51 15.99 -26.04
N ASN A 43 -0.46 14.93 -26.87
CA ASN A 43 -0.42 15.03 -28.33
C ASN A 43 -1.80 15.24 -29.00
N THR A 44 -2.77 15.83 -28.29
CA THR A 44 -4.10 16.19 -28.83
C THR A 44 -4.43 17.63 -28.49
N ASP A 45 -5.36 18.25 -29.23
CA ASP A 45 -5.75 19.68 -29.18
C ASP A 45 -6.28 20.19 -27.80
N LEU A 46 -6.07 19.46 -26.71
CA LEU A 46 -6.59 19.66 -25.36
C LEU A 46 -5.50 20.01 -24.33
N LYS A 47 -4.37 20.57 -24.78
CA LYS A 47 -3.18 20.82 -23.92
C LYS A 47 -3.48 21.71 -22.71
N ASP A 48 -4.22 22.79 -22.90
CA ASP A 48 -4.53 23.74 -21.82
C ASP A 48 -5.48 23.13 -20.77
N ASP A 49 -6.48 22.36 -21.20
CA ASP A 49 -7.38 21.61 -20.32
C ASP A 49 -6.63 20.54 -19.49
N VAL A 50 -5.63 19.90 -20.10
CA VAL A 50 -4.77 18.92 -19.41
C VAL A 50 -3.92 19.61 -18.35
N LEU A 51 -3.35 20.79 -18.63
CA LEU A 51 -2.56 21.57 -17.66
C LEU A 51 -3.41 22.00 -16.46
N HIS A 52 -4.60 22.58 -16.71
CA HIS A 52 -5.52 22.96 -15.63
C HIS A 52 -5.92 21.77 -14.75
N LYS A 53 -6.12 20.59 -15.36
CA LYS A 53 -6.45 19.38 -14.62
C LYS A 53 -5.28 18.86 -13.79
N ILE A 54 -4.05 18.96 -14.29
CA ILE A 54 -2.84 18.61 -13.54
C ILE A 54 -2.67 19.55 -12.33
N ASP A 55 -2.87 20.85 -12.51
CA ASP A 55 -2.76 21.85 -11.44
C ASP A 55 -3.80 21.60 -10.35
N TYR A 56 -5.04 21.34 -10.75
CA TYR A 56 -6.09 20.92 -9.83
C TYR A 56 -5.70 19.68 -9.03
N ILE A 57 -5.21 18.62 -9.69
CA ILE A 57 -4.80 17.38 -9.03
C ILE A 57 -3.62 17.61 -8.07
N ASN A 58 -2.69 18.48 -8.43
CA ASN A 58 -1.58 18.84 -7.55
C ASN A 58 -2.08 19.53 -6.28
N SER A 59 -3.11 20.37 -6.38
CA SER A 59 -3.70 21.11 -5.26
C SER A 59 -4.46 20.23 -4.24
N ILE A 60 -4.98 19.07 -4.66
CA ILE A 60 -5.69 18.14 -3.77
C ILE A 60 -4.73 17.60 -2.71
N ASP A 61 -5.11 17.54 -1.45
CA ASP A 61 -4.27 16.90 -0.42
C ASP A 61 -5.11 16.08 0.56
N ALA A 62 -4.47 15.51 1.58
CA ALA A 62 -5.21 14.79 2.62
C ALA A 62 -6.18 15.72 3.37
N SER A 63 -5.82 17.00 3.54
CA SER A 63 -6.64 17.99 4.24
C SER A 63 -7.96 18.24 3.52
N THR A 64 -7.96 18.22 2.19
CA THR A 64 -9.15 18.35 1.32
C THR A 64 -10.23 17.32 1.66
N TYR A 65 -9.84 16.10 2.04
CA TYR A 65 -10.80 15.05 2.41
C TYR A 65 -11.20 15.10 3.89
N ILE A 66 -10.28 15.57 4.74
CA ILE A 66 -10.55 15.79 6.16
C ILE A 66 -11.61 16.88 6.32
N THR A 67 -11.52 17.98 5.59
CA THR A 67 -12.53 19.05 5.60
C THR A 67 -13.90 18.55 5.17
N ILE A 68 -13.97 17.58 4.25
CA ILE A 68 -15.25 16.96 3.85
C ILE A 68 -15.81 16.11 5.00
N ILE A 69 -14.99 15.31 5.68
CA ILE A 69 -15.43 14.46 6.81
C ILE A 69 -15.76 15.25 8.07
N GLU A 70 -15.09 16.38 8.31
CA GLU A 70 -15.26 17.18 9.53
C GLU A 70 -16.20 18.37 9.34
N GLY A 71 -16.46 18.79 8.09
CA GLY A 71 -17.28 19.95 7.77
C GLY A 71 -18.77 19.77 8.07
N ASP A 72 -19.47 20.90 8.20
CA ASP A 72 -20.90 20.92 8.49
C ASP A 72 -21.72 20.68 7.21
N THR A 73 -22.50 19.59 7.21
CA THR A 73 -23.40 19.25 6.11
C THR A 73 -24.80 19.85 6.32
N PRO A 74 -25.54 20.20 5.26
CA PRO A 74 -25.23 20.00 3.85
C PRO A 74 -24.37 21.12 3.26
N PHE A 75 -23.34 20.75 2.49
CA PHE A 75 -22.58 21.70 1.67
C PHE A 75 -23.47 22.27 0.55
N SER A 76 -23.16 23.49 0.08
CA SER A 76 -23.93 24.15 -0.98
C SER A 76 -23.05 24.97 -1.92
N GLY A 77 -23.61 25.37 -3.07
CA GLY A 77 -22.92 26.22 -4.04
C GLY A 77 -21.60 25.65 -4.57
N ASP A 78 -20.60 26.53 -4.69
CA ASP A 78 -19.28 26.20 -5.23
C ASP A 78 -18.49 25.22 -4.35
N GLU A 79 -18.71 25.24 -3.03
CA GLU A 79 -18.09 24.32 -2.08
C GLU A 79 -18.53 22.87 -2.35
N LEU A 80 -19.83 22.64 -2.55
CA LEU A 80 -20.34 21.32 -2.91
C LEU A 80 -19.77 20.84 -4.25
N LYS A 81 -19.57 21.74 -5.23
CA LYS A 81 -18.98 21.40 -6.52
C LYS A 81 -17.51 20.97 -6.36
N ALA A 82 -16.72 21.73 -5.62
CA ALA A 82 -15.32 21.39 -5.34
C ALA A 82 -15.18 20.06 -4.57
N HIS A 83 -16.05 19.81 -3.59
CA HIS A 83 -16.10 18.54 -2.87
C HIS A 83 -16.48 17.37 -3.77
N ARG A 84 -17.45 17.54 -4.69
CA ARG A 84 -17.79 16.50 -5.67
C ARG A 84 -16.62 16.14 -6.57
N ASP A 85 -15.88 17.13 -7.05
CA ASP A 85 -14.74 16.89 -7.94
C ASP A 85 -13.58 16.20 -7.18
N SER A 86 -13.33 16.60 -5.93
CA SER A 86 -12.34 15.94 -5.07
C SER A 86 -12.75 14.50 -4.76
N VAL A 87 -14.02 14.27 -4.42
CA VAL A 87 -14.53 12.92 -4.11
C VAL A 87 -14.53 12.00 -5.34
N LYS A 88 -14.81 12.51 -6.54
CA LYS A 88 -14.65 11.73 -7.78
C LYS A 88 -13.20 11.32 -8.00
N PHE A 89 -12.24 12.19 -7.71
CA PHE A 89 -10.82 11.88 -7.85
C PHE A 89 -10.39 10.76 -6.87
N ILE A 90 -10.76 10.86 -5.60
CA ILE A 90 -10.43 9.81 -4.61
C ILE A 90 -11.22 8.52 -4.82
N ASP A 91 -12.43 8.58 -5.37
CA ASP A 91 -13.15 7.38 -5.79
C ASP A 91 -12.40 6.67 -6.94
N GLY A 92 -11.83 7.42 -7.88
CA GLY A 92 -10.90 6.88 -8.88
C GLY A 92 -9.66 6.24 -8.25
N ALA A 93 -9.10 6.85 -7.21
CA ALA A 93 -8.00 6.27 -6.43
C ALA A 93 -8.43 4.95 -5.76
N PHE A 94 -9.58 4.91 -5.09
CA PHE A 94 -10.12 3.68 -4.50
C PHE A 94 -10.25 2.54 -5.53
N HIS A 95 -10.71 2.82 -6.75
CA HIS A 95 -10.77 1.80 -7.80
C HIS A 95 -9.38 1.35 -8.25
N HIS A 96 -8.42 2.27 -8.33
CA HIS A 96 -7.02 1.95 -8.61
C HIS A 96 -6.42 1.07 -7.51
N TYR A 97 -6.64 1.39 -6.23
CA TYR A 97 -6.23 0.59 -5.08
C TYR A 97 -6.69 -0.87 -5.27
N ARG A 98 -7.99 -1.05 -5.52
CA ARG A 98 -8.62 -2.37 -5.62
C ARG A 98 -8.16 -3.22 -6.82
N THR A 99 -7.87 -2.59 -7.96
CA THR A 99 -7.74 -3.33 -9.24
C THR A 99 -6.36 -3.28 -9.88
N LYS A 100 -5.60 -2.21 -9.64
CA LYS A 100 -4.35 -1.94 -10.37
C LYS A 100 -3.14 -1.81 -9.45
N SER A 101 -3.35 -1.43 -8.20
CA SER A 101 -2.26 -1.23 -7.26
C SER A 101 -1.76 -2.55 -6.68
N TYR A 102 -0.47 -2.59 -6.32
CA TYR A 102 0.10 -3.64 -5.50
C TYR A 102 0.29 -3.11 -4.07
N THR A 103 -0.38 -3.74 -3.12
CA THR A 103 -0.56 -3.25 -1.75
C THR A 103 -0.08 -4.27 -0.74
N ARG A 104 0.66 -3.80 0.27
CA ARG A 104 1.24 -4.60 1.33
C ARG A 104 0.82 -4.05 2.69
N LEU A 105 0.07 -4.83 3.46
CA LEU A 105 -0.19 -4.53 4.87
C LEU A 105 0.94 -5.12 5.70
N VAL A 106 1.59 -4.27 6.49
CA VAL A 106 2.70 -4.67 7.36
C VAL A 106 2.31 -4.46 8.81
N ARG A 107 2.43 -5.53 9.61
CA ARG A 107 2.28 -5.45 11.06
C ARG A 107 3.55 -5.87 11.76
N LEU A 108 4.08 -4.96 12.58
CA LEU A 108 5.23 -5.25 13.44
C LEU A 108 4.78 -6.04 14.67
N HIS A 109 5.45 -7.15 14.95
CA HIS A 109 5.11 -8.10 16.00
C HIS A 109 6.35 -8.57 16.77
N ASN A 110 7.07 -7.63 17.37
CA ASN A 110 8.26 -7.97 18.17
C ASN A 110 7.93 -8.87 19.38
N GLU A 111 6.68 -8.87 19.82
CA GLU A 111 6.13 -9.71 20.89
C GLU A 111 6.30 -11.22 20.62
N ILE A 112 6.52 -11.65 19.37
CA ILE A 112 6.82 -13.07 19.06
C ILE A 112 8.12 -13.56 19.73
N LEU A 113 8.98 -12.63 20.13
CA LEU A 113 10.24 -12.93 20.80
C LEU A 113 10.05 -13.17 22.31
N GLU A 114 8.85 -12.93 22.84
CA GLU A 114 8.44 -13.28 24.19
C GLU A 114 7.89 -14.72 24.20
N GLU A 115 8.20 -15.49 25.24
CA GLU A 115 7.79 -16.90 25.35
C GLU A 115 6.25 -17.02 25.31
N GLY A 116 5.71 -17.72 24.28
CA GLY A 116 4.31 -18.15 24.24
C GLY A 116 3.48 -17.68 23.04
N THR A 117 4.03 -16.89 22.11
CA THR A 117 3.29 -16.47 20.91
C THR A 117 3.48 -17.48 19.76
N ASP A 118 2.40 -18.15 19.36
CA ASP A 118 2.40 -19.06 18.22
C ASP A 118 2.34 -18.30 16.87
N ALA A 119 3.01 -18.84 15.85
CA ALA A 119 3.04 -18.27 14.50
C ALA A 119 1.65 -18.21 13.85
N GLU A 120 0.78 -19.19 14.13
CA GLU A 120 -0.59 -19.20 13.59
C GLU A 120 -1.44 -18.07 14.18
N MET A 121 -1.24 -17.74 15.47
CA MET A 121 -1.91 -16.60 16.10
C MET A 121 -1.54 -15.26 15.43
N ILE A 122 -0.30 -15.12 14.97
CA ILE A 122 0.16 -13.91 14.27
C ILE A 122 -0.48 -13.80 12.91
N LYS A 123 -0.54 -14.91 12.16
CA LYS A 123 -1.21 -14.98 10.87
C LYS A 123 -2.68 -14.60 10.98
N ASP A 124 -3.41 -15.18 11.95
CA ASP A 124 -4.80 -14.80 12.22
C ASP A 124 -4.94 -13.32 12.56
N SER A 125 -4.00 -12.79 13.36
CA SER A 125 -3.96 -11.36 13.70
C SER A 125 -3.75 -10.45 12.49
N VAL A 126 -2.88 -10.86 11.56
CA VAL A 126 -2.57 -10.12 10.33
C VAL A 126 -3.78 -10.14 9.40
N THR A 127 -4.41 -11.31 9.22
CA THR A 127 -5.64 -11.47 8.42
C THR A 127 -6.77 -10.60 8.96
N LEU A 128 -7.04 -10.66 10.26
CA LEU A 128 -8.09 -9.87 10.90
C LEU A 128 -7.85 -8.36 10.77
N LYS A 129 -6.59 -7.93 10.74
CA LYS A 129 -6.24 -6.52 10.47
C LYS A 129 -6.43 -6.13 9.01
N ALA A 130 -6.11 -7.02 8.07
CA ALA A 130 -6.40 -6.82 6.66
C ALA A 130 -7.91 -6.63 6.41
N ASP A 131 -8.74 -7.43 7.09
CA ASP A 131 -10.20 -7.33 7.01
C ASP A 131 -10.71 -5.99 7.57
N LYS A 132 -10.25 -5.62 8.77
CA LYS A 132 -10.60 -4.32 9.39
C LYS A 132 -10.18 -3.13 8.54
N LEU A 133 -9.01 -3.20 7.92
CA LEU A 133 -8.55 -2.14 7.01
C LEU A 133 -9.44 -2.04 5.76
N SER A 134 -9.81 -3.18 5.17
CA SER A 134 -10.74 -3.24 4.03
C SER A 134 -12.08 -2.58 4.38
N GLU A 135 -12.65 -2.93 5.54
CA GLU A 135 -13.88 -2.30 6.06
C GLU A 135 -13.70 -0.79 6.26
N LEU A 136 -12.57 -0.36 6.85
CA LEU A 136 -12.28 1.03 7.12
C LEU A 136 -12.18 1.87 5.83
N ILE A 137 -11.53 1.34 4.80
CA ILE A 137 -11.41 2.00 3.49
C ILE A 137 -12.81 2.14 2.86
N LEU A 138 -13.61 1.08 2.90
CA LEU A 138 -14.98 1.09 2.36
C LEU A 138 -15.89 2.08 3.08
N GLU A 139 -15.81 2.14 4.40
CA GLU A 139 -16.58 3.10 5.19
C GLU A 139 -16.13 4.54 4.93
N THR A 140 -14.82 4.78 4.85
CA THR A 140 -14.26 6.10 4.51
C THR A 140 -14.76 6.58 3.16
N ARG A 141 -14.71 5.71 2.14
CA ARG A 141 -15.25 6.00 0.80
C ARG A 141 -16.73 6.36 0.86
N ARG A 142 -17.53 5.58 1.59
CA ARG A 142 -18.97 5.79 1.71
C ARG A 142 -19.29 7.14 2.33
N ILE A 143 -18.63 7.49 3.43
CA ILE A 143 -18.82 8.79 4.10
C ILE A 143 -18.52 9.94 3.14
N LEU A 144 -17.40 9.87 2.41
CA LEU A 144 -17.03 10.89 1.42
C LEU A 144 -18.08 11.04 0.31
N LEU A 145 -18.57 9.92 -0.24
CA LEU A 145 -19.61 9.93 -1.28
C LEU A 145 -20.93 10.54 -0.79
N ILE A 146 -21.38 10.16 0.41
CA ILE A 146 -22.62 10.68 1.00
C ILE A 146 -22.49 12.18 1.24
N ARG A 147 -21.39 12.62 1.86
CA ARG A 147 -21.18 14.03 2.20
C ARG A 147 -21.05 14.95 0.99
N ALA A 148 -20.49 14.46 -0.12
CA ALA A 148 -20.46 15.19 -1.39
C ALA A 148 -21.78 15.13 -2.20
N GLY A 149 -22.84 14.52 -1.65
CA GLY A 149 -24.12 14.36 -2.36
C GLY A 149 -24.01 13.45 -3.59
N LEU A 150 -23.14 12.43 -3.52
CA LEU A 150 -22.91 11.38 -4.52
C LEU A 150 -23.35 9.99 -3.98
N GLY A 151 -24.16 9.96 -2.92
CA GLY A 151 -24.55 8.75 -2.20
C GLY A 151 -25.63 7.88 -2.87
N ASP A 152 -26.35 8.42 -3.86
CA ASP A 152 -27.39 7.67 -4.57
C ASP A 152 -26.77 6.53 -5.40
N GLY A 153 -27.09 5.30 -5.04
CA GLY A 153 -26.57 4.09 -5.70
C GLY A 153 -25.39 3.41 -5.00
N VAL A 154 -24.90 3.94 -3.87
CA VAL A 154 -23.88 3.27 -3.03
C VAL A 154 -24.53 2.14 -2.22
N ARG A 155 -25.03 1.10 -2.89
CA ARG A 155 -25.42 -0.15 -2.23
C ARG A 155 -24.16 -0.89 -1.76
N ARG A 156 -24.33 -1.77 -0.77
CA ARG A 156 -23.34 -2.81 -0.42
C ARG A 156 -23.20 -3.77 -1.61
N THR A 157 -22.49 -3.36 -2.66
CA THR A 157 -22.26 -4.19 -3.83
C THR A 157 -21.34 -5.33 -3.40
N LYS A 158 -21.81 -6.57 -3.49
CA LYS A 158 -20.97 -7.76 -3.28
C LYS A 158 -19.78 -7.69 -4.25
N GLY A 159 -18.56 -7.94 -3.76
CA GLY A 159 -17.33 -7.89 -4.57
C GLY A 159 -16.55 -6.57 -4.56
N LEU A 160 -16.83 -5.65 -3.61
CA LEU A 160 -16.06 -4.42 -3.38
C LEU A 160 -14.90 -4.59 -2.38
N GLU A 161 -14.53 -5.82 -2.04
CA GLU A 161 -13.47 -6.08 -1.05
C GLU A 161 -12.16 -5.39 -1.45
N CYS A 162 -11.56 -4.69 -0.48
CA CYS A 162 -10.33 -3.91 -0.63
C CYS A 162 -9.22 -4.52 0.22
N HIS A 163 -9.03 -5.82 0.09
CA HIS A 163 -7.93 -6.49 0.78
C HIS A 163 -6.59 -6.09 0.15
N PRO A 164 -5.55 -5.95 0.98
CA PRO A 164 -4.20 -5.82 0.47
C PRO A 164 -3.82 -7.08 -0.34
N ASN A 165 -2.94 -6.93 -1.33
CA ASN A 165 -2.43 -8.06 -2.11
C ASN A 165 -1.59 -9.00 -1.25
N VAL A 166 -0.86 -8.44 -0.29
CA VAL A 166 -0.03 -9.18 0.66
C VAL A 166 -0.22 -8.59 2.05
N ALA A 167 -0.49 -9.43 3.04
CA ALA A 167 -0.49 -9.06 4.44
C ALA A 167 0.63 -9.81 5.15
N VAL A 168 1.51 -9.11 5.87
CA VAL A 168 2.70 -9.70 6.48
C VAL A 168 2.83 -9.34 7.96
N GLY A 169 3.28 -10.33 8.73
CA GLY A 169 3.87 -10.13 10.04
C GLY A 169 5.37 -9.93 9.88
N GLU A 170 5.89 -8.83 10.45
CA GLU A 170 7.31 -8.53 10.49
C GLU A 170 7.80 -8.37 11.93
N ILE A 171 9.06 -8.70 12.18
CA ILE A 171 9.78 -8.28 13.37
C ILE A 171 10.86 -7.27 13.01
N SER A 172 11.24 -6.45 13.97
CA SER A 172 12.40 -5.57 13.81
C SER A 172 13.65 -6.40 13.52
N GLY A 173 14.40 -6.01 12.49
CA GLY A 173 15.69 -6.64 12.17
C GLY A 173 16.74 -6.50 13.27
N HIS A 174 16.52 -5.62 14.26
CA HIS A 174 17.42 -5.44 15.40
C HIS A 174 17.49 -6.68 16.29
N PHE A 175 16.48 -7.56 16.21
CA PHE A 175 16.46 -8.84 16.91
C PHE A 175 17.20 -9.95 16.14
N VAL A 176 17.64 -9.68 14.91
CA VAL A 176 18.47 -10.61 14.15
C VAL A 176 19.93 -10.39 14.56
N ASN A 177 20.54 -11.42 15.15
CA ASN A 177 21.94 -11.37 15.54
C ASN A 177 22.83 -11.55 14.29
N LEU A 178 23.32 -10.44 13.75
CA LEU A 178 24.21 -10.41 12.59
C LEU A 178 25.65 -10.09 13.01
N PRO A 179 26.67 -10.60 12.31
CA PRO A 179 28.05 -10.18 12.53
C PRO A 179 28.18 -8.65 12.36
N GLY A 180 29.11 -8.03 13.09
CA GLY A 180 29.24 -6.56 13.13
C GLY A 180 29.44 -5.91 11.75
N GLU A 181 30.14 -6.62 10.84
CA GLU A 181 30.32 -6.21 9.45
C GLU A 181 29.00 -6.04 8.69
N TYR A 182 27.91 -6.70 9.11
CA TYR A 182 26.58 -6.70 8.51
C TYR A 182 25.55 -5.89 9.30
N SER A 183 25.99 -5.09 10.29
CA SER A 183 25.12 -4.37 11.21
C SER A 183 24.12 -3.42 10.54
N SER A 184 24.37 -2.92 9.32
CA SER A 184 23.39 -2.07 8.62
C SER A 184 22.16 -2.85 8.13
N LEU A 185 22.26 -4.18 7.97
CA LEU A 185 21.15 -5.04 7.58
C LEU A 185 20.15 -5.28 8.71
N SER A 186 20.54 -5.10 9.98
CA SER A 186 19.61 -5.17 11.12
C SER A 186 18.55 -4.06 11.11
N LYS A 187 18.72 -3.05 10.25
CA LYS A 187 17.71 -2.01 10.01
C LYS A 187 16.57 -2.51 9.11
N VAL A 188 16.74 -3.64 8.44
CA VAL A 188 15.72 -4.25 7.58
C VAL A 188 14.82 -5.14 8.43
N ALA A 189 13.52 -4.90 8.40
CA ALA A 189 12.55 -5.75 9.09
C ALA A 189 12.52 -7.16 8.46
N MET A 190 12.36 -8.16 9.32
CA MET A 190 12.29 -9.57 8.91
C MET A 190 10.85 -10.03 8.87
N THR A 191 10.42 -10.59 7.74
CA THR A 191 9.10 -11.20 7.59
C THR A 191 9.08 -12.54 8.29
N THR A 192 8.15 -12.72 9.22
CA THR A 192 7.93 -13.97 9.94
C THR A 192 6.73 -14.74 9.39
N THR A 193 5.71 -14.03 8.92
CA THR A 193 4.50 -14.61 8.34
C THR A 193 4.02 -13.77 7.16
N ALA A 194 3.42 -14.42 6.16
CA ALA A 194 2.83 -13.77 5.01
C ALA A 194 1.54 -14.48 4.61
N ASP A 195 0.46 -13.70 4.43
CA ASP A 195 -0.75 -14.09 3.72
C ASP A 195 -0.75 -13.37 2.37
N MET A 196 -0.54 -14.12 1.29
CA MET A 196 -0.48 -13.58 -0.07
C MET A 196 -1.77 -13.91 -0.82
N ARG A 197 -2.46 -12.86 -1.28
CA ARG A 197 -3.63 -12.95 -2.15
C ARG A 197 -3.28 -12.55 -3.58
N THR A 198 -2.09 -12.92 -4.04
CA THR A 198 -1.68 -12.68 -5.42
C THR A 198 -2.57 -13.54 -6.33
N GLY A 199 -3.31 -12.92 -7.26
CA GLY A 199 -4.06 -13.63 -8.31
C GLY A 199 -3.16 -14.33 -9.34
N VAL A 200 -1.90 -14.57 -8.98
CA VAL A 200 -0.89 -15.25 -9.79
C VAL A 200 -1.07 -16.74 -9.52
N TYR A 201 -1.83 -17.42 -10.38
CA TYR A 201 -1.85 -18.87 -10.38
C TYR A 201 -0.50 -19.38 -10.88
N TYR A 202 0.43 -19.66 -9.96
CA TYR A 202 1.79 -20.15 -10.26
C TYR A 202 1.80 -21.51 -11.00
N GLU A 203 0.66 -22.22 -11.03
CA GLU A 203 0.48 -23.47 -11.75
C GLU A 203 0.16 -23.30 -13.25
N THR A 204 -0.16 -22.07 -13.71
CA THR A 204 -0.47 -21.84 -15.12
C THR A 204 0.80 -21.72 -15.96
N HIS A 205 0.80 -22.32 -17.16
CA HIS A 205 1.93 -22.29 -18.10
C HIS A 205 2.44 -20.87 -18.45
N ALA A 206 1.60 -19.83 -18.31
CA ALA A 206 1.95 -18.43 -18.55
C ALA A 206 2.68 -17.76 -17.36
N ASN A 207 2.55 -18.29 -16.15
CA ASN A 207 3.19 -17.79 -14.92
C ASN A 207 4.40 -18.63 -14.50
N LYS A 208 4.79 -19.64 -15.29
CA LYS A 208 6.14 -20.22 -15.28
C LYS A 208 7.13 -19.16 -15.79
N ARG A 209 7.32 -18.08 -15.03
CA ARG A 209 8.45 -17.18 -15.23
C ARG A 209 9.69 -18.02 -14.94
N GLU A 210 10.45 -18.37 -15.97
CA GLU A 210 11.80 -18.88 -15.82
C GLU A 210 12.56 -17.88 -14.94
N PHE A 211 12.98 -18.34 -13.75
CA PHE A 211 13.85 -17.62 -12.81
C PHE A 211 13.42 -16.20 -12.46
N PRO A 212 12.47 -16.03 -11.52
CA PRO A 212 12.10 -14.71 -11.02
C PRO A 212 13.19 -14.08 -10.12
N PHE A 213 14.28 -14.80 -9.84
CA PHE A 213 15.48 -14.29 -9.21
C PHE A 213 16.39 -13.62 -10.24
N TYR A 214 16.31 -12.30 -10.33
CA TYR A 214 17.36 -11.52 -10.95
C TYR A 214 18.50 -11.36 -9.95
N ALA A 215 19.61 -12.04 -10.18
CA ALA A 215 20.83 -11.74 -9.46
C ALA A 215 21.24 -10.30 -9.78
N LEU A 216 21.40 -9.47 -8.75
CA LEU A 216 22.00 -8.17 -8.93
C LEU A 216 23.46 -8.36 -9.37
N GLU A 217 23.92 -7.55 -10.33
CA GLU A 217 25.33 -7.55 -10.77
C GLU A 217 26.30 -7.15 -9.65
N HIS A 218 25.79 -6.60 -8.54
CA HIS A 218 26.56 -6.17 -7.40
C HIS A 218 25.82 -6.47 -6.10
N ASN A 219 26.57 -6.52 -4.99
CA ASN A 219 25.97 -6.61 -3.66
C ASN A 219 25.59 -5.19 -3.18
N PRO A 220 24.30 -4.85 -3.08
CA PRO A 220 23.86 -3.49 -2.73
C PRO A 220 24.27 -3.08 -1.31
N PHE A 221 24.47 -4.05 -0.42
CA PHE A 221 24.96 -3.82 0.94
C PHE A 221 26.40 -3.28 0.96
N LYS A 222 27.23 -3.69 -0.01
CA LYS A 222 28.65 -3.27 -0.11
C LYS A 222 28.83 -1.90 -0.78
N ASN A 223 27.78 -1.10 -0.84
CA ASN A 223 27.78 0.22 -1.49
C ASN A 223 27.13 1.25 -0.56
N ASP A 224 27.54 2.51 -0.69
CA ASP A 224 27.03 3.65 0.10
C ASP A 224 25.55 3.97 -0.18
N LYS A 225 24.93 3.25 -1.14
CA LYS A 225 23.56 3.43 -1.59
C LYS A 225 22.55 2.49 -0.93
N PHE A 226 22.96 1.64 0.02
CA PHE A 226 22.03 0.75 0.70
C PHE A 226 21.01 1.51 1.53
N LYS A 227 19.73 1.33 1.22
CA LYS A 227 18.59 1.92 1.95
C LYS A 227 17.73 0.81 2.52
N ALA A 228 17.79 0.61 3.82
CA ALA A 228 17.08 -0.49 4.49
C ALA A 228 15.56 -0.48 4.24
N GLU A 229 14.96 0.69 4.05
CA GLU A 229 13.52 0.86 3.79
C GLU A 229 13.05 0.20 2.48
N ASP A 230 13.96 0.06 1.51
CA ASP A 230 13.70 -0.52 0.18
C ASP A 230 13.77 -2.05 0.18
N TYR A 231 14.14 -2.67 1.31
CA TYR A 231 14.35 -4.11 1.42
C TYR A 231 13.48 -4.74 2.50
N VAL A 232 13.25 -6.04 2.37
CA VAL A 232 12.66 -6.92 3.38
C VAL A 232 13.56 -8.14 3.56
N ALA A 233 13.70 -8.62 4.79
CA ALA A 233 14.43 -9.85 5.06
C ALA A 233 13.46 -11.04 5.17
N ILE A 234 13.80 -12.17 4.54
CA ILE A 234 13.02 -13.42 4.57
C ILE A 234 13.94 -14.55 5.04
N PRO A 235 13.60 -15.23 6.16
CA PRO A 235 14.35 -16.38 6.63
C PRO A 235 13.98 -17.63 5.82
N PHE A 236 14.98 -18.43 5.46
CA PHE A 236 14.84 -19.72 4.80
C PHE A 236 15.60 -20.78 5.60
N GLU A 237 14.98 -21.94 5.77
CA GLU A 237 15.65 -23.14 6.27
C GLU A 237 16.12 -23.97 5.07
N VAL A 238 17.43 -24.11 4.91
CA VAL A 238 18.06 -24.88 3.83
C VAL A 238 18.93 -25.96 4.43
N GLY A 239 18.36 -27.16 4.55
CA GLY A 239 19.01 -28.28 5.24
C GLY A 239 19.20 -27.96 6.73
N ALA A 240 20.44 -27.88 7.17
CA ALA A 240 20.78 -27.53 8.57
C ALA A 240 21.09 -26.04 8.77
N TRP A 241 20.89 -25.20 7.74
CA TRP A 241 21.29 -23.80 7.75
C TRP A 241 20.08 -22.88 7.70
N ASN A 242 20.10 -21.83 8.53
CA ASN A 242 19.19 -20.70 8.43
C ASN A 242 19.84 -19.62 7.58
N ILE A 243 19.25 -19.35 6.41
CA ILE A 243 19.70 -18.33 5.46
C ILE A 243 18.73 -17.16 5.55
N LEU A 244 19.25 -15.96 5.76
CA LEU A 244 18.45 -14.74 5.70
C LEU A 244 18.66 -14.05 4.35
N CYS A 245 17.62 -14.03 3.53
CA CYS A 245 17.63 -13.39 2.22
C CYS A 245 17.09 -11.96 2.32
N TYR A 246 17.77 -11.00 1.69
CA TYR A 246 17.32 -9.61 1.64
C TYR A 246 16.78 -9.32 0.23
N ILE A 247 15.47 -9.09 0.14
CA ILE A 247 14.77 -8.91 -1.12
C ILE A 247 14.35 -7.45 -1.25
N HIS A 248 14.61 -6.85 -2.41
CA HIS A 248 14.17 -5.50 -2.71
C HIS A 248 12.65 -5.45 -2.91
N LYS A 249 11.97 -4.45 -2.34
CA LYS A 249 10.51 -4.23 -2.38
C LYS A 249 10.01 -3.69 -3.72
N SER A 250 10.53 -4.21 -4.82
CA SER A 250 9.98 -3.94 -6.15
C SER A 250 8.89 -4.95 -6.48
N ARG A 251 7.83 -4.50 -7.17
CA ARG A 251 6.80 -5.38 -7.72
C ARG A 251 7.45 -6.51 -8.53
N GLY A 252 7.00 -7.74 -8.33
CA GLY A 252 7.57 -8.96 -8.92
C GLY A 252 8.73 -9.58 -8.13
N CYS A 253 9.44 -8.83 -7.29
CA CYS A 253 10.48 -9.39 -6.41
C CYS A 253 9.89 -9.90 -5.09
N VAL A 254 8.90 -9.19 -4.53
CA VAL A 254 8.20 -9.55 -3.28
C VAL A 254 6.90 -10.33 -3.50
N GLU A 255 6.51 -10.53 -4.76
CA GLU A 255 5.40 -11.40 -5.17
C GLU A 255 5.85 -12.87 -5.33
N MET A 256 7.12 -13.19 -5.06
CA MET A 256 7.68 -14.54 -5.19
C MET A 256 7.49 -15.36 -3.92
#